data_AF-A0A5C7S2V6-F1
#
_entry.id   AF-A0A5C7S2V6-F1
#
_cell.length_a   1.000
_cell.length_b   1.000
_cell.length_c   1.000
_cell.angle_alpha   90.00
_cell.angle_beta   90.00
_cell.angle_gamma   90.00
#
_symmetry.space_group_name_H-M   'P 1'
#
loop_
_entity.id
_entity.type
_entity.pdbx_description
1 polymer ?
#
loop_
_entity_poly.entity_id
_entity_poly.type
_entity_poly.pdbx_seq_one_letter_code
_entity_poly.pdbx_strand_id
1 'polypeptide(L)'
;MRHGHVFAYGTLIGMGLAACCVPGIDACAAEPRRAVQPMFKGIELYSWRDPDTHGSNGHSPDKRVLVGETWRFALMPGTNRNKFVEEIVQAHDRVDTVAALKARFATLARGEQVFWLVPEDPRFALPPQAIVAELGAAAQAADIRLIIPQRATAARGVSEEDISEDAVSKIACAGNPHAETAETGIPPAALRQRARHFEDRGPVRHVLAPSEILKIGIRYRDDMRVNSVTACATLRTALRSDSGSTVRHLPWSESLPAPSIDADVTYRHGGTARWLLWPNRSVIRDARGRWWFAYGF
;
A
#
# COMPACT_ATOMS: atom_id res chain seq x y z
N MET A 1 22.53 39.52 66.06
CA MET A 1 23.97 39.23 66.26
C MET A 1 24.27 37.97 65.46
N ARG A 2 25.28 37.79 64.60
CA ARG A 2 26.37 38.59 64.03
C ARG A 2 26.78 37.88 62.71
N HIS A 3 27.10 38.68 61.68
CA HIS A 3 28.17 38.58 60.64
C HIS A 3 28.27 37.29 59.79
N GLY A 4 28.23 37.35 58.45
CA GLY A 4 29.32 37.78 57.55
C GLY A 4 30.00 36.51 56.99
N HIS A 5 30.09 36.25 55.68
CA HIS A 5 31.06 36.84 54.77
C HIS A 5 30.66 36.66 53.30
N VAL A 6 30.87 37.72 52.54
CA VAL A 6 30.80 37.82 51.07
C VAL A 6 32.18 37.49 50.51
N PHE A 7 32.27 36.63 49.51
CA PHE A 7 33.45 36.50 48.64
C PHE A 7 33.06 36.88 47.21
N ALA A 8 33.58 38.02 46.77
CA ALA A 8 33.56 38.47 45.39
C ALA A 8 34.81 37.90 44.69
N TYR A 9 34.60 37.15 43.60
CA TYR A 9 35.64 36.91 42.60
C TYR A 9 35.17 37.50 41.28
N GLY A 10 35.73 38.68 40.97
CA GLY A 10 35.64 39.27 39.65
C GLY A 10 36.53 38.48 38.70
N THR A 11 35.95 37.98 37.61
CA THR A 11 36.70 37.49 36.46
C THR A 11 36.44 38.44 35.30
N LEU A 12 37.45 39.24 34.96
CA LEU A 12 37.55 39.94 33.69
C LEU A 12 37.60 38.89 32.58
N ILE A 13 36.53 38.75 31.80
CA ILE A 13 36.56 38.04 30.52
C ILE A 13 36.73 39.10 29.44
N GLY A 14 37.93 39.15 28.89
CA GLY A 14 38.26 40.00 27.75
C GLY A 14 37.40 39.62 26.54
N MET A 15 36.68 40.59 26.00
CA MET A 15 36.10 40.53 24.67
C MET A 15 37.23 40.58 23.64
N GLY A 16 37.75 39.42 23.28
CA GLY A 16 38.50 39.23 22.04
C GLY A 16 37.51 39.24 20.88
N LEU A 17 37.44 40.36 20.15
CA LEU A 17 36.78 40.44 18.85
C LEU A 17 37.59 39.59 17.86
N ALA A 18 37.34 38.27 17.85
CA ALA A 18 37.78 37.41 16.77
C ALA A 18 36.93 37.77 15.56
N ALA A 19 37.53 38.45 14.59
CA ALA A 19 36.96 38.63 13.26
C ALA A 19 36.74 37.24 12.66
N CYS A 20 35.50 36.74 12.78
CA CYS A 20 35.04 35.58 12.05
C CYS A 20 35.09 35.94 10.57
N CYS A 21 36.19 35.58 9.91
CA CYS A 21 36.27 35.46 8.46
C CYS A 21 35.13 34.54 8.04
N VAL A 22 34.01 35.11 7.57
CA VAL A 22 32.89 34.37 6.97
C VAL A 22 33.43 33.80 5.66
N PRO A 23 33.76 32.50 5.57
CA PRO A 23 34.25 31.93 4.35
C PRO A 23 33.06 31.71 3.41
N GLY A 24 33.25 32.09 2.15
CA GLY A 24 32.52 31.50 1.04
C GLY A 24 31.19 32.17 0.72
N ILE A 25 31.27 33.17 -0.15
CA ILE A 25 30.21 33.44 -1.11
C ILE A 25 30.08 32.14 -1.92
N ASP A 26 29.13 31.28 -1.53
CA ASP A 26 28.77 30.11 -2.32
C ASP A 26 28.43 30.61 -3.72
N ALA A 27 29.30 30.26 -4.66
CA ALA A 27 29.10 30.51 -6.08
C ALA A 27 27.66 30.09 -6.41
N CYS A 28 26.88 30.99 -7.01
CA CYS A 28 25.53 30.72 -7.48
C CYS A 28 25.51 29.44 -8.32
N ALA A 29 25.31 28.29 -7.67
CA ALA A 29 25.04 27.05 -8.35
C ALA A 29 23.73 27.30 -9.09
N ALA A 30 23.80 27.32 -10.41
CA ALA A 30 22.64 27.57 -11.25
C ALA A 30 21.51 26.65 -10.78
N GLU A 31 20.35 27.24 -10.44
CA GLU A 31 19.21 26.46 -9.96
C GLU A 31 18.92 25.34 -10.98
N PRO A 32 18.75 24.09 -10.51
CA PRO A 32 18.52 22.98 -11.41
C PRO A 32 17.26 23.26 -12.22
N ARG A 33 17.37 23.08 -13.54
CA ARG A 33 16.28 23.41 -14.46
C ARG A 33 15.05 22.57 -14.15
N ARG A 34 13.99 23.25 -13.71
CA ARG A 34 12.67 22.67 -13.44
C ARG A 34 12.00 22.20 -14.74
N ALA A 35 11.33 21.04 -14.67
CA ALA A 35 10.49 20.52 -15.74
C ALA A 35 9.34 21.49 -16.06
N VAL A 36 8.99 21.62 -17.34
CA VAL A 36 8.03 22.63 -17.81
C VAL A 36 6.58 22.20 -17.57
N GLN A 37 6.29 20.90 -17.67
CA GLN A 37 4.94 20.36 -17.60
C GLN A 37 4.88 19.13 -16.68
N PRO A 38 3.78 18.95 -15.92
CA PRO A 38 3.55 17.73 -15.15
C PRO A 38 3.53 16.47 -16.01
N MET A 39 3.94 15.34 -15.45
CA MET A 39 3.79 14.04 -16.09
C MET A 39 2.31 13.64 -16.14
N PHE A 40 1.87 13.04 -17.26
CA PHE A 40 0.48 12.64 -17.46
C PHE A 40 -0.09 11.76 -16.33
N LYS A 41 0.73 10.89 -15.75
CA LYS A 41 0.36 10.00 -14.63
C LYS A 41 0.97 10.41 -13.30
N GLY A 42 1.63 11.57 -13.25
CA GLY A 42 2.44 11.97 -12.12
C GLY A 42 3.70 11.13 -11.95
N ILE A 43 4.24 11.19 -10.74
CA ILE A 43 5.43 10.49 -10.27
C ILE A 43 5.04 9.56 -9.14
N GLU A 44 5.62 8.37 -9.11
CA GLU A 44 5.54 7.42 -8.01
C GLU A 44 6.80 7.58 -7.14
N LEU A 45 6.59 7.82 -5.85
CA LEU A 45 7.63 7.85 -4.83
C LEU A 45 7.60 6.54 -4.04
N TYR A 46 8.75 5.90 -3.93
CA TYR A 46 8.94 4.73 -3.09
C TYR A 46 9.93 5.04 -1.98
N SER A 47 9.77 4.36 -0.84
CA SER A 47 10.74 4.39 0.25
C SER A 47 10.93 3.00 0.84
N TRP A 48 12.18 2.64 1.10
CA TRP A 48 12.52 1.39 1.75
C TRP A 48 13.69 1.56 2.70
N ARG A 49 13.81 0.61 3.61
CA ARG A 49 14.96 0.51 4.51
C ARG A 49 16.03 -0.31 3.82
N ASP A 50 17.22 0.26 3.72
CA ASP A 50 18.41 -0.53 3.43
C ASP A 50 18.86 -1.15 4.76
N PRO A 51 18.90 -2.48 4.89
CA PRO A 51 19.50 -3.10 6.08
C PRO A 51 20.95 -2.64 6.14
N ASP A 52 21.31 -1.92 7.21
CA ASP A 52 22.61 -1.23 7.35
C ASP A 52 23.76 -2.01 6.71
N THR A 53 24.26 -1.49 5.59
CA THR A 53 25.44 -2.02 4.89
C THR A 53 26.74 -1.82 5.68
N HIS A 54 26.66 -1.28 6.90
CA HIS A 54 27.79 -1.02 7.80
C HIS A 54 27.93 -2.00 8.97
N GLY A 55 27.20 -3.13 8.96
CA GLY A 55 27.28 -4.17 10.01
C GLY A 55 28.02 -5.46 9.66
N SER A 56 28.47 -5.64 8.41
CA SER A 56 29.30 -6.80 8.03
C SER A 56 30.73 -6.63 8.53
N ASN A 57 30.95 -6.88 9.83
CA ASN A 57 32.15 -7.49 10.42
C ASN A 57 32.04 -7.56 11.96
N GLY A 58 31.03 -8.24 12.51
CA GLY A 58 31.02 -8.46 13.96
C GLY A 58 29.81 -9.25 14.44
N HIS A 59 30.03 -10.55 14.68
CA HIS A 59 29.12 -11.45 15.39
C HIS A 59 28.87 -10.89 16.80
N SER A 60 27.81 -10.09 16.98
CA SER A 60 27.31 -9.75 18.31
C SER A 60 25.81 -10.09 18.35
N PRO A 61 25.42 -11.19 19.01
CA PRO A 61 24.03 -11.65 19.06
C PRO A 61 23.15 -10.81 19.99
N ASP A 62 23.67 -9.75 20.60
CA ASP A 62 22.99 -9.06 21.69
C ASP A 62 23.14 -7.53 21.61
N LYS A 63 22.38 -6.89 20.70
CA LYS A 63 21.92 -5.51 20.88
C LYS A 63 20.86 -5.11 19.85
N ARG A 64 19.59 -5.14 20.29
CA ARG A 64 18.45 -4.46 19.64
C ARG A 64 18.51 -2.97 19.93
N VAL A 65 19.37 -2.23 19.23
CA VAL A 65 19.22 -0.79 19.04
C VAL A 65 19.64 -0.48 17.61
N LEU A 66 18.65 -0.31 16.72
CA LEU A 66 18.84 0.08 15.32
C LEU A 66 19.26 1.57 15.27
N VAL A 67 20.50 1.86 15.66
CA VAL A 67 21.12 3.16 15.40
C VAL A 67 21.69 3.09 13.99
N GLY A 68 20.93 3.56 12.99
CA GLY A 68 21.49 3.68 11.64
C GLY A 68 20.55 3.53 10.45
N GLU A 69 19.28 3.13 10.62
CA GLU A 69 18.39 2.80 9.49
C GLU A 69 18.48 3.85 8.36
N THR A 70 19.14 3.47 7.27
CA THR A 70 19.33 4.36 6.12
C THR A 70 18.13 4.21 5.20
N TRP A 71 17.35 5.29 5.12
CA TRP A 71 16.20 5.36 4.22
C TRP A 71 16.64 5.69 2.80
N ARG A 72 16.20 4.85 1.86
CA ARG A 72 16.39 5.06 0.43
C ARG A 72 15.06 5.42 -0.19
N PHE A 73 15.12 6.13 -1.31
CA PHE A 73 13.95 6.56 -2.06
C PHE A 73 14.15 6.32 -3.56
N ALA A 74 13.06 6.21 -4.29
CA ALA A 74 13.07 6.25 -5.75
C ALA A 74 11.91 7.11 -6.23
N LEU A 75 12.18 8.00 -7.19
CA LEU A 75 11.16 8.73 -7.94
C LEU A 75 11.07 8.12 -9.33
N MET A 76 9.90 7.64 -9.70
CA MET A 76 9.71 6.95 -10.97
C MET A 76 8.49 7.50 -11.71
N PRO A 77 8.48 7.52 -13.05
CA PRO A 77 7.28 7.89 -13.80
C PRO A 77 6.09 7.00 -13.43
N GLY A 78 4.91 7.62 -13.28
CA GLY A 78 3.66 6.91 -13.00
C GLY A 78 3.26 5.96 -14.13
N THR A 79 2.79 4.75 -13.80
CA THR A 79 2.35 3.75 -14.77
C THR A 79 1.00 3.11 -14.40
N ASN A 80 0.39 2.31 -15.29
CA ASN A 80 -0.84 1.55 -14.98
C ASN A 80 -0.56 0.16 -14.39
N ARG A 81 0.67 -0.12 -13.99
CA ARG A 81 1.07 -1.42 -13.42
C ARG A 81 1.79 -1.21 -12.10
N ASN A 82 1.72 -2.21 -11.23
CA ASN A 82 2.59 -2.27 -10.07
C ASN A 82 4.03 -2.51 -10.55
N LYS A 83 4.98 -1.81 -9.93
CA LYS A 83 6.40 -2.02 -10.17
C LYS A 83 6.90 -3.16 -9.29
N PHE A 84 7.84 -3.93 -9.82
CA PHE A 84 8.50 -4.99 -9.07
C PHE A 84 9.51 -4.39 -8.09
N VAL A 85 9.84 -5.14 -7.04
CA VAL A 85 10.78 -4.67 -6.02
C VAL A 85 12.14 -4.37 -6.62
N GLU A 86 12.65 -5.27 -7.48
CA GLU A 86 13.94 -5.13 -8.14
C GLU A 86 13.97 -3.88 -9.03
N GLU A 87 12.87 -3.62 -9.74
CA GLU A 87 12.70 -2.43 -10.58
C GLU A 87 12.79 -1.13 -9.76
N ILE A 88 12.19 -1.11 -8.57
CA ILE A 88 12.20 0.06 -7.69
C ILE A 88 13.59 0.28 -7.08
N VAL A 89 14.22 -0.79 -6.56
CA VAL A 89 15.52 -0.70 -5.87
C VAL A 89 16.67 -0.41 -6.83
N GLN A 90 16.55 -0.84 -8.08
CA GLN A 90 17.53 -0.60 -9.15
C GLN A 90 17.17 0.60 -10.04
N ALA A 91 16.15 1.39 -9.67
CA ALA A 91 15.74 2.55 -10.45
C ALA A 91 16.92 3.52 -10.66
N HIS A 92 17.08 4.02 -11.89
CA HIS A 92 18.11 5.00 -12.23
C HIS A 92 18.00 6.27 -11.36
N ASP A 93 16.78 6.69 -11.06
CA ASP A 93 16.49 7.85 -10.22
C ASP A 93 16.34 7.48 -8.73
N ARG A 94 17.16 6.53 -8.27
CA ARG A 94 17.33 6.25 -6.84
C ARG A 94 17.95 7.46 -6.14
N VAL A 95 17.47 7.72 -4.94
CA VAL A 95 17.89 8.82 -4.08
C VAL A 95 18.23 8.31 -2.70
N ASP A 96 19.44 8.60 -2.24
CA ASP A 96 20.01 7.97 -1.05
C ASP A 96 19.80 8.78 0.23
N THR A 97 19.31 10.01 0.14
CA THR A 97 19.10 10.91 1.29
C THR A 97 17.85 11.77 1.16
N VAL A 98 17.32 12.20 2.29
CA VAL A 98 16.20 13.16 2.35
C VAL A 98 16.56 14.48 1.65
N ALA A 99 17.78 14.99 1.87
CA ALA A 99 18.24 16.22 1.23
C ALA A 99 18.26 16.12 -0.31
N ALA A 100 18.78 15.01 -0.85
CA ALA A 100 18.77 14.77 -2.28
C ALA A 100 17.35 14.63 -2.83
N LEU A 101 16.41 14.05 -2.06
CA LEU A 101 15.02 13.92 -2.50
C LEU A 101 14.33 15.28 -2.58
N LYS A 102 14.58 16.17 -1.62
CA LYS A 102 14.10 17.56 -1.68
C LYS A 102 14.65 18.30 -2.90
N ALA A 103 15.94 18.13 -3.19
CA ALA A 103 16.55 18.72 -4.39
C ALA A 103 15.85 18.20 -5.66
N ARG A 104 15.48 16.90 -5.70
CA ARG A 104 14.68 16.35 -6.81
C ARG A 104 13.29 16.96 -6.89
N PHE A 105 12.58 17.17 -5.78
CA PHE A 105 11.28 17.85 -5.78
C PHE A 105 11.34 19.25 -6.42
N ALA A 106 12.40 20.02 -6.19
CA ALA A 106 12.58 21.33 -6.81
C ALA A 106 12.69 21.26 -8.35
N THR A 107 13.13 20.12 -8.90
CA THR A 107 13.25 19.90 -10.35
C THR A 107 11.96 19.47 -11.04
N LEU A 108 10.97 18.97 -10.29
CA LEU A 108 9.67 18.55 -10.84
C LEU A 108 8.84 19.75 -11.29
N ALA A 109 7.88 19.56 -12.21
CA ALA A 109 7.02 20.66 -12.66
C ALA A 109 6.13 21.19 -11.52
N ARG A 110 5.71 22.46 -11.60
CA ARG A 110 4.68 23.00 -10.69
C ARG A 110 3.37 22.25 -10.87
N GLY A 111 2.70 21.93 -9.76
CA GLY A 111 1.48 21.14 -9.72
C GLY A 111 1.67 19.63 -9.97
N GLU A 112 2.91 19.15 -10.09
CA GLU A 112 3.18 17.71 -10.26
C GLU A 112 2.58 16.88 -9.12
N GLN A 113 1.97 15.75 -9.47
CA GLN A 113 1.42 14.83 -8.48
C GLN A 113 2.45 13.75 -8.16
N VAL A 114 2.82 13.61 -6.89
CA VAL A 114 3.74 12.58 -6.40
C VAL A 114 2.98 11.62 -5.51
N PHE A 115 2.77 10.40 -5.98
CA PHE A 115 2.07 9.33 -5.26
C PHE A 115 3.09 8.51 -4.48
N TRP A 116 3.03 8.56 -3.14
CA TRP A 116 3.90 7.72 -2.33
C TRP A 116 3.30 6.32 -2.23
N LEU A 117 3.97 5.33 -2.79
CA LEU A 117 3.52 3.93 -2.82
C LEU A 117 4.37 3.08 -1.90
N VAL A 118 3.72 2.14 -1.21
CA VAL A 118 4.37 1.16 -0.32
C VAL A 118 3.99 -0.24 -0.82
N PRO A 119 4.87 -0.92 -1.58
CA PRO A 119 4.69 -2.31 -1.93
C PRO A 119 4.50 -3.21 -0.69
N GLU A 120 3.88 -4.37 -0.88
CA GLU A 120 3.67 -5.38 0.19
C GLU A 120 4.99 -6.02 0.71
N ASP A 121 6.12 -5.74 0.06
CA ASP A 121 7.43 -6.26 0.48
C ASP A 121 7.88 -5.62 1.81
N PRO A 122 8.29 -6.41 2.83
CA PRO A 122 8.64 -5.91 4.16
C PRO A 122 9.75 -4.86 4.22
N ARG A 123 10.57 -4.73 3.18
CA ARG A 123 11.61 -3.69 3.09
C ARG A 123 11.01 -2.31 2.87
N PHE A 124 9.86 -2.24 2.22
CA PHE A 124 9.17 -1.00 1.91
C PHE A 124 8.30 -0.58 3.08
N ALA A 125 8.46 0.68 3.48
CA ALA A 125 7.60 1.27 4.48
C ALA A 125 7.66 2.79 4.34
N LEU A 126 6.72 3.48 4.99
CA LEU A 126 6.89 4.91 5.21
C LEU A 126 8.01 5.15 6.23
N PRO A 127 8.86 6.18 6.02
CA PRO A 127 9.85 6.60 6.99
C PRO A 127 9.19 7.14 8.27
N PRO A 128 9.97 7.38 9.34
CA PRO A 128 9.47 8.03 10.55
C PRO A 128 8.69 9.32 10.23
N GLN A 129 7.68 9.62 11.03
CA GLN A 129 6.76 10.75 10.80
C GLN A 129 7.48 12.10 10.63
N ALA A 130 8.62 12.29 11.29
CA ALA A 130 9.45 13.48 11.13
C ALA A 130 9.96 13.65 9.68
N ILE A 131 10.47 12.58 9.06
CA ILE A 131 10.91 12.59 7.66
C ILE A 131 9.71 12.81 6.73
N VAL A 132 8.57 12.19 7.01
CA VAL A 132 7.33 12.38 6.23
C VAL A 132 6.88 13.84 6.27
N ALA A 133 6.86 14.47 7.45
CA ALA A 133 6.49 15.87 7.61
C ALA A 133 7.48 16.81 6.90
N GLU A 134 8.77 16.52 7.03
CA GLU A 134 9.85 17.25 6.37
C GLU A 134 9.74 17.20 4.84
N LEU A 135 9.46 16.03 4.27
CA LEU A 135 9.24 15.86 2.83
C LEU A 135 7.93 16.51 2.36
N GLY A 136 6.88 16.48 3.20
CA GLY A 136 5.63 17.20 2.94
C GLY A 136 5.83 18.72 2.83
N ALA A 137 6.60 19.31 3.75
CA ALA A 137 6.95 20.73 3.69
C ALA A 137 7.79 21.08 2.45
N ALA A 138 8.75 20.23 2.09
CA ALA A 138 9.57 20.43 0.90
C ALA A 138 8.74 20.32 -0.40
N ALA A 139 7.80 19.38 -0.47
CA ALA A 139 6.87 19.26 -1.59
C ALA A 139 5.99 20.52 -1.73
N GLN A 140 5.45 21.01 -0.62
CA GLN A 140 4.68 22.26 -0.62
C GLN A 140 5.51 23.46 -1.08
N ALA A 141 6.75 23.60 -0.59
CA ALA A 141 7.66 24.67 -1.01
C ALA A 141 8.02 24.59 -2.50
N ALA A 142 8.10 23.38 -3.05
CA ALA A 142 8.29 23.15 -4.48
C ALA A 142 7.00 23.37 -5.29
N ASP A 143 5.84 23.63 -4.69
CA ASP A 143 4.54 23.69 -5.40
C ASP A 143 4.24 22.37 -6.14
N ILE A 144 4.43 21.24 -5.46
CA ILE A 144 4.02 19.90 -5.93
C ILE A 144 3.06 19.27 -4.93
N ARG A 145 2.22 18.34 -5.40
CA ARG A 145 1.24 17.65 -4.56
C ARG A 145 1.75 16.27 -4.15
N LEU A 146 2.29 16.16 -2.94
CA LEU A 146 2.66 14.88 -2.35
C LEU A 146 1.43 14.18 -1.74
N ILE A 147 1.11 12.99 -2.25
CA ILE A 147 -0.02 12.16 -1.83
C ILE A 147 0.54 11.00 -1.02
N ILE A 148 0.38 11.08 0.31
CA ILE A 148 0.87 10.08 1.26
C ILE A 148 -0.23 9.05 1.50
N PRO A 149 0.08 7.73 1.46
CA PRO A 149 -0.89 6.71 1.76
C PRO A 149 -1.26 6.86 3.22
N GLN A 150 -2.55 7.07 3.46
CA GLN A 150 -3.01 7.24 4.82
C GLN A 150 -2.96 5.87 5.52
N ARG A 151 -2.00 5.68 6.44
CA ARG A 151 -1.89 4.48 7.28
C ARG A 151 -3.28 4.11 7.81
N ALA A 152 -3.69 2.87 7.64
CA ALA A 152 -4.77 2.33 8.44
C ALA A 152 -4.30 2.42 9.89
N THR A 153 -4.82 3.37 10.67
CA THR A 153 -4.76 3.28 12.13
C THR A 153 -5.34 1.92 12.46
N ALA A 154 -4.48 0.99 12.88
CA ALA A 154 -4.89 -0.34 13.27
C ALA A 154 -6.01 -0.20 14.31
N ALA A 155 -7.24 -0.44 13.88
CA ALA A 155 -8.35 -0.57 14.79
C ALA A 155 -8.05 -1.81 15.64
N ARG A 156 -7.59 -1.59 16.87
CA ARG A 156 -7.57 -2.61 17.92
C ARG A 156 -9.01 -3.08 18.13
N GLY A 157 -9.25 -4.38 17.98
CA GLY A 157 -10.46 -5.05 18.44
C GLY A 157 -11.11 -5.92 17.37
N VAL A 158 -10.83 -7.22 17.42
CA VAL A 158 -11.65 -8.25 16.77
C VAL A 158 -12.88 -8.42 17.65
N SER A 159 -14.08 -8.12 17.13
CA SER A 159 -15.35 -8.51 17.74
C SER A 159 -16.00 -9.61 16.92
N GLU A 160 -16.26 -10.73 17.59
CA GLU A 160 -16.87 -11.96 17.10
C GLU A 160 -18.39 -11.87 17.37
N GLU A 161 -19.27 -12.08 16.39
CA GLU A 161 -20.73 -12.08 16.61
C GLU A 161 -21.47 -12.85 15.50
N ASP A 162 -22.14 -13.95 15.85
CA ASP A 162 -22.75 -14.92 14.94
C ASP A 162 -24.22 -14.54 14.60
N ILE A 163 -24.65 -14.53 13.32
CA ILE A 163 -26.08 -14.32 12.96
C ILE A 163 -26.51 -15.02 11.65
N SER A 164 -27.70 -15.64 11.68
CA SER A 164 -28.50 -16.21 10.59
C SER A 164 -29.53 -15.22 10.01
N GLU A 165 -30.29 -15.62 8.98
CA GLU A 165 -31.29 -14.78 8.31
C GLU A 165 -32.22 -14.02 9.27
N ASP A 166 -32.49 -12.73 9.13
CA ASP A 166 -32.79 -11.98 7.91
C ASP A 166 -31.52 -11.52 7.17
N ALA A 167 -30.90 -12.37 6.31
CA ALA A 167 -29.41 -12.53 6.22
C ALA A 167 -28.67 -11.33 5.64
N VAL A 168 -29.43 -10.31 5.27
CA VAL A 168 -28.93 -9.04 4.81
C VAL A 168 -28.76 -8.06 5.97
N SER A 169 -29.26 -8.27 7.19
CA SER A 169 -29.38 -7.18 8.17
C SER A 169 -28.25 -7.07 9.22
N LYS A 170 -27.63 -8.13 9.74
CA LYS A 170 -26.53 -8.00 10.73
C LYS A 170 -25.54 -9.16 10.62
N ILE A 171 -24.23 -8.87 10.59
CA ILE A 171 -23.13 -9.84 10.36
C ILE A 171 -22.02 -9.56 11.37
N ALA A 172 -21.50 -10.58 12.03
CA ALA A 172 -20.15 -10.59 12.54
C ALA A 172 -19.51 -12.00 12.53
N CYS A 173 -18.26 -12.02 12.97
CA CYS A 173 -17.17 -12.84 12.45
C CYS A 173 -16.79 -13.98 13.39
N ALA A 174 -16.03 -14.97 12.92
CA ALA A 174 -15.19 -15.91 13.69
C ALA A 174 -14.12 -16.52 12.75
N GLY A 175 -12.91 -16.82 13.23
CA GLY A 175 -11.74 -17.16 12.38
C GLY A 175 -10.92 -18.40 12.81
N ASN A 176 -10.23 -19.04 11.85
CA ASN A 176 -9.01 -19.85 12.03
C ASN A 176 -8.33 -20.16 10.65
N PRO A 177 -7.00 -20.40 10.55
CA PRO A 177 -6.24 -20.42 9.30
C PRO A 177 -5.71 -21.81 8.86
N HIS A 178 -5.51 -21.98 7.55
CA HIS A 178 -4.28 -22.49 6.87
C HIS A 178 -4.62 -22.98 5.44
N ALA A 179 -3.81 -22.60 4.44
CA ALA A 179 -3.62 -23.39 3.21
C ALA A 179 -2.39 -22.91 2.41
N GLU A 180 -1.48 -23.86 2.15
CA GLU A 180 -0.34 -23.81 1.23
C GLU A 180 -0.77 -23.77 -0.25
N THR A 181 0.10 -23.19 -1.09
CA THR A 181 -0.02 -23.08 -2.55
C THR A 181 0.79 -24.16 -3.27
N ALA A 182 0.23 -24.71 -4.35
CA ALA A 182 0.92 -25.59 -5.31
C ALA A 182 0.82 -25.00 -6.73
N GLU A 183 1.96 -24.94 -7.43
CA GLU A 183 2.15 -24.46 -8.80
C GLU A 183 1.71 -25.51 -9.84
N THR A 184 1.17 -25.07 -10.99
CA THR A 184 1.03 -25.96 -12.16
C THR A 184 1.37 -25.23 -13.47
N GLY A 185 2.41 -25.70 -14.15
CA GLY A 185 2.82 -25.24 -15.48
C GLY A 185 2.01 -25.87 -16.61
N ILE A 186 1.23 -25.08 -17.34
CA ILE A 186 0.43 -25.53 -18.50
C ILE A 186 0.90 -24.84 -19.80
N PRO A 187 1.12 -25.59 -20.91
CA PRO A 187 1.64 -25.04 -22.15
C PRO A 187 0.63 -24.23 -23.00
N PRO A 188 1.09 -23.25 -23.82
CA PRO A 188 0.26 -22.24 -24.49
C PRO A 188 -0.74 -22.75 -25.55
N ALA A 189 -0.51 -23.91 -26.16
CA ALA A 189 -1.42 -24.46 -27.18
C ALA A 189 -2.78 -24.90 -26.58
N ALA A 190 -2.78 -25.34 -25.32
CA ALA A 190 -4.00 -25.71 -24.59
C ALA A 190 -4.87 -24.49 -24.25
N LEU A 191 -4.28 -23.29 -24.17
CA LEU A 191 -5.00 -22.04 -23.91
C LEU A 191 -5.86 -21.61 -25.11
N ARG A 192 -5.41 -21.86 -26.35
CA ARG A 192 -6.12 -21.44 -27.57
C ARG A 192 -7.36 -22.27 -27.87
N GLN A 193 -7.36 -23.56 -27.54
CA GLN A 193 -8.52 -24.43 -27.74
C GLN A 193 -9.61 -24.21 -26.67
N ARG A 194 -9.24 -23.67 -25.49
CA ARG A 194 -10.14 -23.35 -24.37
C ARG A 194 -10.91 -22.05 -24.52
N ALA A 195 -10.49 -21.13 -25.39
CA ALA A 195 -11.13 -19.83 -25.60
C ALA A 195 -12.49 -19.89 -26.36
N ARG A 196 -12.94 -21.07 -26.80
CA ARG A 196 -14.13 -21.20 -27.68
C ARG A 196 -15.48 -21.29 -26.97
N HIS A 197 -15.54 -21.24 -25.64
CA HIS A 197 -16.82 -21.24 -24.90
C HIS A 197 -16.75 -20.34 -23.66
N PHE A 198 -16.72 -19.03 -23.88
CA PHE A 198 -17.07 -18.08 -22.82
C PHE A 198 -18.57 -18.14 -22.59
N GLU A 199 -18.96 -18.93 -21.60
CA GLU A 199 -20.34 -18.98 -21.11
C GLU A 199 -20.55 -17.74 -20.24
N ASP A 200 -21.34 -16.77 -20.71
CA ASP A 200 -21.80 -15.64 -19.91
C ASP A 200 -23.11 -16.01 -19.21
N ARG A 201 -23.16 -15.81 -17.90
CA ARG A 201 -24.34 -16.02 -17.06
C ARG A 201 -25.05 -14.72 -16.69
N GLY A 202 -24.60 -13.58 -17.17
CA GLY A 202 -25.12 -12.26 -16.83
C GLY A 202 -24.68 -11.82 -15.43
N PRO A 203 -25.51 -11.08 -14.68
CA PRO A 203 -25.14 -10.55 -13.37
C PRO A 203 -24.72 -11.62 -12.35
N VAL A 204 -23.91 -11.21 -11.36
CA VAL A 204 -23.37 -12.09 -10.28
C VAL A 204 -24.45 -12.95 -9.62
N ARG A 205 -25.64 -12.38 -9.41
CA ARG A 205 -26.77 -13.06 -8.78
C ARG A 205 -27.25 -14.30 -9.54
N HIS A 206 -27.00 -14.42 -10.85
CA HIS A 206 -27.35 -15.62 -11.60
C HIS A 206 -26.39 -16.78 -11.33
N VAL A 207 -25.15 -16.49 -10.91
CA VAL A 207 -24.18 -17.51 -10.51
C VAL A 207 -24.34 -17.87 -9.03
N LEU A 208 -24.58 -16.87 -8.18
CA LEU A 208 -24.71 -17.06 -6.73
C LEU A 208 -26.14 -17.33 -6.24
N ALA A 209 -27.17 -17.23 -7.10
CA ALA A 209 -28.58 -17.50 -6.76
C ALA A 209 -28.98 -17.04 -5.34
N PRO A 210 -29.15 -15.72 -5.07
CA PRO A 210 -29.27 -15.18 -3.72
C PRO A 210 -30.29 -15.85 -2.79
N SER A 211 -31.42 -16.34 -3.33
CA SER A 211 -32.44 -17.07 -2.55
C SER A 211 -31.93 -18.37 -1.92
N GLU A 212 -30.89 -18.95 -2.49
CA GLU A 212 -30.25 -20.18 -2.05
C GLU A 212 -29.13 -19.95 -1.03
N ILE A 213 -28.71 -18.71 -0.80
CA ILE A 213 -27.61 -18.39 0.11
C ILE A 213 -28.12 -18.48 1.57
N LEU A 214 -27.46 -19.30 2.37
CA LEU A 214 -27.71 -19.43 3.81
C LEU A 214 -26.81 -18.50 4.63
N LYS A 215 -25.52 -18.43 4.29
CA LYS A 215 -24.51 -17.65 5.03
C LYS A 215 -23.42 -17.13 4.09
N ILE A 216 -22.90 -15.94 4.38
CA ILE A 216 -21.68 -15.40 3.75
C ILE A 216 -20.67 -15.10 4.86
N GLY A 217 -19.58 -15.86 4.94
CA GLY A 217 -18.47 -15.60 5.84
C GLY A 217 -17.43 -14.72 5.15
N ILE A 218 -17.11 -13.55 5.72
CA ILE A 218 -16.22 -12.56 5.10
C ILE A 218 -14.86 -12.55 5.81
N ARG A 219 -13.78 -12.66 5.04
CA ARG A 219 -12.40 -12.41 5.48
C ARG A 219 -11.85 -11.18 4.76
N TYR A 220 -11.26 -10.27 5.51
CA TYR A 220 -10.57 -9.10 4.97
C TYR A 220 -9.11 -9.47 4.78
N ARG A 221 -8.58 -9.27 3.57
CA ARG A 221 -7.16 -9.57 3.27
C ARG A 221 -6.31 -8.32 3.07
N ASP A 222 -6.92 -7.15 3.04
CA ASP A 222 -6.30 -5.92 2.53
C ASP A 222 -6.51 -4.75 3.51
N ASP A 223 -5.53 -3.86 3.57
CA ASP A 223 -5.49 -2.61 4.31
C ASP A 223 -6.23 -1.46 3.60
N MET A 224 -6.83 -1.73 2.42
CA MET A 224 -7.73 -0.88 1.63
C MET A 224 -9.00 -0.35 2.34
N ARG A 225 -9.06 -0.37 3.67
CA ARG A 225 -10.05 0.35 4.49
C ARG A 225 -11.50 -0.06 4.23
N VAL A 226 -11.72 -1.23 3.65
CA VAL A 226 -13.07 -1.77 3.47
C VAL A 226 -13.52 -2.25 4.84
N ASN A 227 -14.21 -1.38 5.58
CA ASN A 227 -14.85 -1.79 6.83
C ASN A 227 -15.99 -2.77 6.53
N SER A 228 -16.47 -3.45 7.58
CA SER A 228 -17.53 -4.45 7.43
C SER A 228 -18.80 -3.90 6.81
N VAL A 229 -19.15 -2.64 7.10
CA VAL A 229 -20.32 -1.97 6.52
C VAL A 229 -20.16 -1.81 5.01
N THR A 230 -18.99 -1.34 4.55
CA THR A 230 -18.68 -1.18 3.12
C THR A 230 -18.63 -2.52 2.41
N ALA A 231 -17.97 -3.53 2.98
CA ALA A 231 -17.93 -4.87 2.39
C ALA A 231 -19.33 -5.46 2.23
N CYS A 232 -20.15 -5.38 3.28
CA CYS A 232 -21.52 -5.86 3.23
C CYS A 232 -22.35 -5.08 2.20
N ALA A 233 -22.19 -3.76 2.13
CA ALA A 233 -22.86 -2.93 1.13
C ALA A 233 -22.46 -3.34 -0.29
N THR A 234 -21.16 -3.53 -0.57
CA THR A 234 -20.67 -3.96 -1.88
C THR A 234 -21.21 -5.34 -2.27
N LEU A 235 -21.17 -6.32 -1.37
CA LEU A 235 -21.71 -7.66 -1.62
C LEU A 235 -23.22 -7.60 -1.88
N ARG A 236 -23.97 -6.80 -1.11
CA ARG A 236 -25.42 -6.60 -1.33
C ARG A 236 -25.70 -5.95 -2.67
N THR A 237 -24.95 -4.91 -3.04
CA THR A 237 -25.08 -4.25 -4.35
C THR A 237 -24.84 -5.26 -5.46
N ALA A 238 -23.74 -6.02 -5.40
CA ALA A 238 -23.42 -7.03 -6.40
C ALA A 238 -24.49 -8.14 -6.50
N LEU A 239 -25.08 -8.58 -5.38
CA LEU A 239 -26.14 -9.58 -5.36
C LEU A 239 -27.51 -9.04 -5.85
N ARG A 240 -27.74 -7.73 -5.77
CA ARG A 240 -28.98 -7.09 -6.23
C ARG A 240 -28.90 -6.59 -7.66
N SER A 241 -27.68 -6.32 -8.15
CA SER A 241 -27.43 -5.74 -9.46
C SER A 241 -28.08 -6.55 -10.58
N ASP A 242 -28.88 -5.87 -11.41
CA ASP A 242 -29.38 -6.37 -12.70
C ASP A 242 -28.34 -6.21 -13.82
N SER A 243 -27.23 -5.51 -13.55
CA SER A 243 -26.17 -5.24 -14.50
C SER A 243 -24.95 -6.12 -14.27
N GLY A 244 -24.03 -6.05 -15.22
CA GLY A 244 -22.79 -6.81 -15.20
C GLY A 244 -22.91 -8.15 -15.91
N SER A 245 -21.75 -8.78 -16.05
CA SER A 245 -21.58 -10.01 -16.78
C SER A 245 -20.65 -10.93 -15.98
N THR A 246 -20.92 -12.22 -16.06
CA THR A 246 -20.23 -13.25 -15.30
C THR A 246 -19.82 -14.33 -16.27
N VAL A 247 -18.58 -14.23 -16.73
CA VAL A 247 -18.04 -15.11 -17.77
C VAL A 247 -17.30 -16.26 -17.13
N ARG A 248 -17.57 -17.48 -17.63
CA ARG A 248 -16.81 -18.67 -17.23
C ARG A 248 -15.36 -18.46 -17.60
N HIS A 249 -14.50 -18.51 -16.58
CA HIS A 249 -13.09 -18.19 -16.71
C HIS A 249 -12.30 -19.30 -16.06
N LEU A 250 -11.53 -20.06 -16.83
CA LEU A 250 -10.49 -20.92 -16.23
C LEU A 250 -9.39 -19.98 -15.73
N PRO A 251 -9.02 -20.01 -14.44
CA PRO A 251 -8.05 -19.08 -13.90
C PRO A 251 -6.71 -19.34 -14.60
N TRP A 252 -6.30 -18.41 -15.45
CA TRP A 252 -4.90 -18.26 -15.83
C TRP A 252 -4.22 -17.70 -14.58
N SER A 253 -3.96 -18.64 -13.66
CA SER A 253 -2.82 -18.67 -12.76
C SER A 253 -2.06 -17.34 -12.66
N GLU A 254 -2.27 -16.70 -11.50
CA GLU A 254 -1.18 -16.20 -10.63
C GLU A 254 -0.81 -14.72 -10.67
N SER A 255 -1.61 -13.80 -11.21
CA SER A 255 -1.29 -12.36 -11.07
C SER A 255 -2.46 -11.44 -10.75
N LEU A 256 -3.54 -11.96 -10.17
CA LEU A 256 -4.46 -11.06 -9.48
C LEU A 256 -3.82 -10.67 -8.13
N PRO A 257 -3.77 -9.37 -7.78
CA PRO A 257 -3.32 -8.95 -6.46
C PRO A 257 -4.23 -9.56 -5.39
N ALA A 258 -3.81 -9.52 -4.13
CA ALA A 258 -4.66 -9.96 -3.03
C ALA A 258 -6.06 -9.31 -3.15
N PRO A 259 -7.15 -10.08 -3.01
CA PRO A 259 -8.49 -9.51 -3.03
C PRO A 259 -8.71 -8.69 -1.76
N SER A 260 -9.49 -7.62 -1.86
CA SER A 260 -9.85 -6.84 -0.67
C SER A 260 -10.81 -7.60 0.25
N ILE A 261 -11.66 -8.45 -0.35
CA ILE A 261 -12.59 -9.34 0.37
C ILE A 261 -12.45 -10.77 -0.15
N ASP A 262 -12.33 -11.71 0.79
CA ASP A 262 -12.37 -13.16 0.54
C ASP A 262 -13.56 -13.74 1.30
N ALA A 263 -14.64 -14.05 0.59
CA ALA A 263 -15.89 -14.50 1.17
C ALA A 263 -16.19 -15.97 0.85
N ASP A 264 -16.60 -16.74 1.86
CA ASP A 264 -17.20 -18.06 1.67
C ASP A 264 -18.71 -17.93 1.67
N VAL A 265 -19.36 -18.49 0.66
CA VAL A 265 -20.82 -18.49 0.50
C VAL A 265 -21.31 -19.91 0.76
N THR A 266 -22.11 -20.11 1.80
CA THR A 266 -22.77 -21.38 2.10
C THR A 266 -24.20 -21.34 1.59
N TYR A 267 -24.61 -22.34 0.83
CA TYR A 267 -25.97 -22.47 0.32
C TYR A 267 -26.85 -23.34 1.23
N ARG A 268 -28.17 -23.16 1.16
CA ARG A 268 -29.17 -23.94 1.93
C ARG A 268 -29.09 -25.45 1.65
N HIS A 269 -28.71 -25.84 0.45
CA HIS A 269 -28.55 -27.24 0.04
C HIS A 269 -27.17 -27.83 0.42
N GLY A 270 -26.37 -27.13 1.24
CA GLY A 270 -25.07 -27.60 1.74
C GLY A 270 -23.87 -27.35 0.83
N GLY A 271 -24.08 -26.81 -0.38
CA GLY A 271 -22.98 -26.40 -1.26
C GLY A 271 -22.22 -25.20 -0.71
N THR A 272 -20.96 -25.04 -1.12
CA THR A 272 -20.14 -23.87 -0.78
C THR A 272 -19.52 -23.24 -2.02
N ALA A 273 -19.56 -21.92 -2.13
CA ALA A 273 -18.81 -21.15 -3.12
C ALA A 273 -17.79 -20.24 -2.43
N ARG A 274 -16.77 -19.80 -3.17
CA ARG A 274 -15.80 -18.80 -2.73
C ARG A 274 -15.89 -17.57 -3.61
N TRP A 275 -15.91 -16.38 -3.02
CA TRP A 275 -16.10 -15.12 -3.73
C TRP A 275 -15.01 -14.12 -3.33
N LEU A 276 -14.13 -13.81 -4.27
CA LEU A 276 -13.03 -12.87 -4.13
C LEU A 276 -13.41 -11.54 -4.74
N LEU A 277 -13.27 -10.44 -4.01
CA LEU A 277 -13.70 -9.11 -4.42
C LEU A 277 -12.53 -8.10 -4.45
N TRP A 278 -12.50 -7.29 -5.51
CA TRP A 278 -11.70 -6.08 -5.65
C TRP A 278 -12.64 -4.89 -5.91
N PRO A 279 -12.18 -3.62 -5.85
CA PRO A 279 -13.05 -2.46 -6.01
C PRO A 279 -13.94 -2.43 -7.27
N ASN A 280 -13.53 -3.11 -8.34
CA ASN A 280 -14.18 -3.04 -9.66
C ASN A 280 -14.37 -4.39 -10.36
N ARG A 281 -14.10 -5.49 -9.67
CA ARG A 281 -14.20 -6.85 -10.23
C ARG A 281 -14.36 -7.87 -9.13
N SER A 282 -14.90 -9.02 -9.46
CA SER A 282 -14.91 -10.16 -8.55
C SER A 282 -14.69 -11.48 -9.27
N VAL A 283 -14.24 -12.46 -8.52
CA VAL A 283 -14.01 -13.83 -8.99
C VAL A 283 -14.78 -14.78 -8.07
N ILE A 284 -15.58 -15.66 -8.66
CA ILE A 284 -16.43 -16.61 -7.92
C ILE A 284 -16.02 -18.04 -8.30
N ARG A 285 -15.71 -18.87 -7.31
CA ARG A 285 -15.67 -20.32 -7.45
C ARG A 285 -17.01 -20.88 -6.99
N ASP A 286 -17.83 -21.38 -7.90
CA ASP A 286 -19.15 -21.92 -7.55
C ASP A 286 -19.05 -23.27 -6.81
N ALA A 287 -20.19 -23.79 -6.34
CA ALA A 287 -20.27 -25.06 -5.62
C ALA A 287 -19.85 -26.29 -6.45
N ARG A 288 -19.75 -26.14 -7.77
CA ARG A 288 -19.25 -27.18 -8.70
C ARG A 288 -17.75 -27.01 -8.97
N GLY A 289 -17.08 -26.09 -8.28
CA GLY A 289 -15.67 -25.78 -8.46
C GLY A 289 -15.35 -24.98 -9.73
N ARG A 290 -16.35 -24.46 -10.44
CA ARG A 290 -16.13 -23.64 -11.65
C ARG A 290 -15.83 -22.20 -11.26
N TRP A 291 -14.90 -21.61 -11.98
CA TRP A 291 -14.49 -20.23 -11.79
C TRP A 291 -15.21 -19.29 -12.76
N TRP A 292 -15.61 -18.15 -12.21
CA TRP A 292 -16.39 -17.13 -12.88
C TRP A 292 -15.75 -15.78 -12.62
N PHE A 293 -15.57 -14.99 -13.68
CA PHE A 293 -15.10 -13.62 -13.57
C PHE A 293 -16.28 -12.68 -13.75
N ALA A 294 -16.53 -11.83 -12.77
CA ALA A 294 -17.63 -10.88 -12.77
C ALA A 294 -17.15 -9.43 -12.79
N TYR A 295 -17.82 -8.60 -13.58
CA TYR A 295 -17.53 -7.18 -13.75
C TYR A 295 -18.81 -6.38 -14.05
N GLY A 296 -18.77 -5.07 -13.79
CA GLY A 296 -19.86 -4.14 -14.14
C GLY A 296 -21.11 -4.23 -13.26
N PHE A 297 -20.97 -4.66 -12.00
CA PHE A 297 -22.05 -4.78 -11.02
C PHE A 297 -22.10 -3.61 -10.04
#